data_AF-A0A5C4NC81-F1
#
_entry.id   AF-A0A5C4NC81-F1
#
_cell.length_a   1.000
_cell.length_b   1.000
_cell.length_c   1.000
_cell.angle_alpha   90.00
_cell.angle_beta   90.00
_cell.angle_gamma   90.00
#
_symmetry.space_group_name_H-M   'P 1'
#
loop_
_entity.id
_entity.type
_entity.pdbx_description
1 polymer ?
#
loop_
_entity_poly.entity_id
_entity_poly.type
_entity_poly.pdbx_seq_one_letter_code
_entity_poly.pdbx_strand_id
1 'polypeptide(L)' 'MAQHSHSPKDEGALARETLAHTTKAHVTATHEPGTMDITAQQQTFVGFMRFATRMTMVIIVLLVLLALINA' A
#
# COMPACT_ATOMS: atom_id res chain seq x y z
N MET A 1 -42.23 -11.32 -13.43
CA MET A 1 -41.30 -12.44 -13.18
C MET A 1 -40.87 -13.03 -14.51
N ALA A 2 -39.90 -12.41 -15.18
CA ALA A 2 -39.36 -12.95 -16.42
C ALA A 2 -38.22 -13.91 -16.04
N GLN A 3 -38.46 -15.21 -16.22
CA GLN A 3 -37.42 -16.22 -16.08
C GLN A 3 -36.38 -15.97 -17.17
N HIS A 4 -35.19 -15.54 -16.78
CA HIS A 4 -34.00 -15.56 -17.60
C HIS A 4 -33.69 -17.04 -17.89
N SER A 5 -34.14 -17.53 -19.03
CA SER A 5 -33.82 -18.86 -19.54
C SER A 5 -32.32 -18.92 -19.85
N HIS A 6 -31.54 -19.53 -18.95
CA HIS A 6 -30.13 -19.80 -19.14
C HIS A 6 -29.98 -20.76 -20.33
N SER A 7 -29.38 -20.29 -21.43
CA SER A 7 -29.12 -21.13 -22.59
C SER A 7 -27.86 -21.94 -22.31
N PRO A 8 -27.81 -23.25 -22.61
CA PRO A 8 -26.63 -24.09 -22.34
C PRO A 8 -25.36 -23.65 -23.11
N LYS A 9 -25.49 -22.73 -24.07
CA LYS A 9 -24.36 -22.10 -24.77
C LYS A 9 -23.66 -21.02 -23.94
N ASP A 10 -24.36 -20.41 -22.99
CA ASP A 10 -23.89 -19.29 -22.18
C ASP A 10 -22.99 -19.81 -21.04
N GLU A 11 -23.33 -20.98 -20.49
CA GLU A 11 -22.52 -21.70 -19.49
C GLU A 11 -21.14 -22.10 -20.04
N GLY A 12 -21.10 -22.55 -21.29
CA GLY A 12 -19.85 -22.88 -21.98
C GLY A 12 -18.99 -21.66 -22.31
N ALA A 13 -19.62 -20.50 -22.54
CA ALA A 13 -18.90 -19.23 -22.76
C ALA A 13 -18.28 -18.71 -21.45
N LEU A 14 -19.03 -18.73 -20.34
CA LEU A 14 -18.56 -18.34 -19.02
C LEU A 14 -17.48 -19.30 -18.47
N ALA A 15 -17.64 -20.61 -18.70
CA ALA A 15 -16.62 -21.60 -18.36
C ALA A 15 -15.32 -21.37 -19.14
N ARG A 16 -15.41 -20.96 -20.41
CA ARG A 16 -14.25 -20.63 -21.24
C ARG A 16 -13.58 -19.33 -20.86
N GLU A 17 -14.35 -18.33 -20.45
CA GLU A 17 -13.81 -17.05 -19.97
C GLU A 17 -13.10 -17.22 -18.62
N THR A 18 -13.69 -17.98 -17.69
CA THR A 18 -13.08 -18.31 -16.39
C THR A 18 -11.85 -19.21 -16.52
N LEU A 19 -11.86 -20.19 -17.43
CA LEU A 19 -10.67 -20.98 -17.77
C LEU A 19 -9.60 -20.12 -18.45
N ALA A 20 -9.95 -19.22 -19.36
CA ALA A 20 -8.99 -18.29 -19.97
C ALA A 20 -8.37 -17.34 -18.94
N HIS A 21 -9.13 -16.92 -17.93
CA HIS A 21 -8.64 -16.09 -16.82
C HIS A 21 -7.77 -16.85 -15.80
N THR A 22 -7.98 -18.17 -15.63
CA THR A 22 -7.18 -19.07 -14.78
C THR A 22 -5.93 -19.61 -15.50
N THR A 23 -5.99 -19.82 -16.83
CA THR A 23 -4.89 -20.39 -17.63
C THR A 23 -3.92 -19.33 -18.17
N LYS A 24 -4.30 -18.05 -18.21
CA LYS A 24 -3.28 -16.98 -18.12
C LYS A 24 -2.65 -17.13 -16.75
N ALA A 25 -1.56 -17.89 -16.73
CA ALA A 25 -0.80 -18.31 -15.59
C ALA A 25 -0.95 -17.31 -14.45
N HIS A 26 -1.29 -17.83 -13.27
CA HIS A 26 -0.79 -17.28 -12.03
C HIS A 26 0.75 -17.26 -12.16
N VAL A 27 1.27 -16.28 -12.90
CA VAL A 27 2.62 -15.82 -12.80
C VAL A 27 2.64 -15.27 -11.39
N THR A 28 2.95 -16.12 -10.43
CA THR A 28 3.69 -15.71 -9.26
C THR A 28 4.82 -14.88 -9.84
N ALA A 29 4.64 -13.57 -9.90
CA ALA A 29 5.71 -12.66 -10.20
C ALA A 29 6.78 -13.03 -9.17
N THR A 30 7.79 -13.76 -9.62
CA THR A 30 8.87 -14.27 -8.79
C THR A 30 9.69 -13.06 -8.42
N HIS A 31 9.27 -12.40 -7.35
CA HIS A 31 9.98 -11.28 -6.78
C HIS A 31 11.15 -11.87 -5.99
N GLU A 32 12.38 -11.53 -6.39
CA GLU A 32 13.55 -11.93 -5.62
C GLU A 32 13.60 -11.12 -4.32
N PRO A 33 13.58 -11.77 -3.15
CA PRO A 33 13.62 -11.06 -1.87
C PRO A 33 14.84 -10.14 -1.78
N GLY A 34 14.65 -8.90 -1.34
CA GLY A 34 15.73 -7.92 -1.18
C GLY A 34 16.14 -7.18 -2.45
N THR A 35 15.58 -7.52 -3.61
CA THR A 35 15.84 -6.80 -4.88
C THR A 35 14.84 -5.67 -5.17
N MET A 36 13.82 -5.52 -4.33
CA MET A 36 12.84 -4.46 -4.47
C MET A 36 13.52 -3.09 -4.33
N ASP A 37 13.20 -2.17 -5.23
CA ASP A 37 13.63 -0.77 -5.09
C ASP A 37 13.04 -0.18 -3.81
N ILE A 38 13.93 0.30 -2.93
CA ILE A 38 13.59 0.89 -1.64
C ILE A 38 13.87 2.40 -1.58
N THR A 39 14.09 3.06 -2.72
CA THR A 39 14.46 4.48 -2.79
C THR A 39 13.44 5.37 -2.07
N ALA A 40 12.14 5.10 -2.25
CA ALA A 40 11.07 5.85 -1.60
C ALA A 40 11.09 5.70 -0.07
N GLN A 41 11.37 4.49 0.43
CA GLN A 41 11.44 4.16 1.85
C GLN A 41 12.66 4.82 2.50
N GLN A 42 13.80 4.81 1.83
CA GLN A 42 15.01 5.51 2.29
C GLN A 42 14.77 7.02 2.39
N GLN A 43 14.17 7.63 1.37
CA GLN A 43 13.85 9.06 1.38
C GLN A 43 12.85 9.41 2.49
N THR A 44 11.84 8.55 2.68
CA THR A 44 10.86 8.71 3.76
C THR A 44 11.51 8.63 5.13
N PHE A 45 12.42 7.68 5.34
CA PHE A 45 13.15 7.55 6.61
C PHE A 45 13.99 8.80 6.91
N VAL A 46 14.74 9.30 5.92
CA VAL A 46 15.51 10.55 6.07
C VAL A 46 14.58 11.73 6.36
N GLY A 47 13.46 11.82 5.66
CA GLY A 47 12.43 12.84 5.90
C GLY A 47 11.87 12.77 7.32
N PHE A 48 11.51 11.57 7.77
CA PHE A 48 10.99 11.29 9.11
C PHE A 48 11.99 11.70 10.19
N MET A 49 13.27 11.31 10.07
CA MET A 49 14.28 11.67 11.05
C MET A 49 14.45 13.19 11.15
N ARG A 50 14.47 13.90 10.01
CA ARG A 50 14.56 15.37 9.99
C ARG A 50 13.31 16.03 10.58
N PHE A 51 12.13 15.46 10.39
CA PHE A 51 10.89 15.93 11.01
C PHE A 51 10.93 15.72 12.53
N ALA A 52 11.27 14.50 12.97
CA ALA A 52 11.36 14.14 14.38
C ALA A 52 12.34 15.04 15.13
N THR A 53 13.55 15.26 14.60
CA THR A 53 14.54 16.16 15.24
C THR A 53 14.01 17.59 15.38
N ARG A 54 13.35 18.14 14.35
CA ARG A 54 12.78 19.49 14.41
C ARG A 54 11.66 19.58 15.43
N MET A 55 10.77 18.59 15.47
CA MET A 55 9.68 18.54 16.44
C MET A 55 10.20 18.43 17.86
N THR A 56 11.18 17.57 18.12
CA THR A 56 11.83 17.46 19.44
C THR A 56 12.43 18.79 19.87
N MET A 57 13.15 19.49 18.99
CA MET A 57 13.70 20.82 19.29
C MET A 57 12.62 21.84 19.62
N VAL A 58 11.52 21.88 18.85
CA VAL A 58 10.39 22.77 19.11
C VAL A 58 9.77 22.49 20.47
N ILE A 59 9.52 21.22 20.81
CA ILE A 59 8.94 20.84 22.10
C ILE A 59 9.87 21.26 23.24
N ILE A 60 11.18 21.02 23.13
CA ILE A 60 12.15 21.45 24.14
C ILE A 60 12.10 22.97 24.33
N VAL A 61 12.12 23.75 23.24
CA VAL A 61 12.04 25.21 23.31
C VAL A 61 10.75 25.66 23.99
N LEU A 62 9.60 25.07 23.63
CA LEU A 62 8.33 25.39 24.27
C LEU A 62 8.32 25.06 25.77
N LEU A 63 8.88 23.91 26.17
CA LEU A 63 8.99 23.54 27.58
C LEU A 63 9.90 24.50 28.36
N VAL A 64 11.02 24.92 27.79
CA VAL A 64 11.91 25.91 28.40
C VAL A 64 11.21 27.26 28.52
N LEU A 65 10.52 27.72 27.49
CA LEU A 65 9.76 28.98 27.54
C LEU A 65 8.63 28.92 28.57
N LEU A 66 7.88 27.82 28.61
CA LEU A 66 6.85 27.61 29.63
C LEU A 66 7.46 27.65 31.03
N ALA A 67 8.59 26.99 31.24
CA ALA A 67 9.29 27.02 32.51
C ALA A 67 9.77 28.43 32.88
N LEU A 68 10.24 29.25 31.93
CA LEU A 68 10.69 30.62 32.23
C LEU A 68 9.55 31.61 32.49
N ILE A 69 8.41 31.45 31.80
CA ILE A 69 7.25 32.34 31.94
C ILE A 69 6.42 31.97 33.18
N ASN A 70 6.39 30.68 33.54
CA ASN A 70 5.61 30.15 34.66
C ASN A 70 6.47 29.69 35.86
N ALA A 71 7.77 30.02 35.88
CA ALA A 71 8.60 29.96 37.10
C ALA A 71 8.35 31.20 37.95
#